data_AF-A0A3M8CI70-F1
#
_entry.id   AF-A0A3M8CI70-F1
#
_cell.length_a   1.000
_cell.length_b   1.000
_cell.length_c   1.000
_cell.angle_alpha   90.00
_cell.angle_beta   90.00
_cell.angle_gamma   90.00
#
_symmetry.space_group_name_H-M   'P 1'
#
loop_
_entity.id
_entity.type
_entity.pdbx_description
1 polymer ?
#
loop_
_entity_poly.entity_id
_entity_poly.type
_entity_poly.pdbx_seq_one_letter_code
_entity_poly.pdbx_strand_id
1 'polypeptide(L)' 'MKTYVGEKHLRMVGKAWEIRAALRSWSKKDLTLQDYLAKRSNLNRR' A
#
# COMPACT_ATOMS: atom_id res chain seq x y z
N MET A 1 12.34 2.30 0.19
CA MET A 1 11.22 1.72 -0.60
C MET A 1 10.23 2.80 -1.07
N LYS A 2 9.82 2.79 -2.34
CA LYS A 2 8.79 3.65 -2.96
C LYS A 2 7.48 2.87 -3.15
N THR A 3 6.34 3.51 -2.93
CA THR A 3 5.03 2.88 -3.09
C THR A 3 4.23 3.66 -4.13
N TYR A 4 3.85 3.00 -5.21
CA TYR A 4 2.98 3.52 -6.25
C TYR A 4 1.59 2.93 -6.06
N VAL A 5 0.59 3.80 -6.05
CA VAL A 5 -0.80 3.41 -5.92
C VAL A 5 -1.45 3.73 -7.26
N GLY A 6 -1.86 2.69 -7.98
CA GLY A 6 -2.74 2.80 -9.13
C GLY A 6 -4.18 2.54 -8.71
N GLU A 7 -5.14 2.77 -9.62
CA GLU A 7 -6.57 2.61 -9.31
C GLU A 7 -6.94 1.18 -8.87
N LYS A 8 -6.30 0.18 -9.45
CA LYS A 8 -6.60 -1.25 -9.20
C LYS A 8 -5.45 -2.02 -8.55
N HIS A 9 -4.30 -1.38 -8.35
CA HIS A 9 -3.10 -2.09 -7.93
C HIS A 9 -2.21 -1.25 -7.03
N LEU A 10 -1.48 -1.96 -6.18
CA LEU A 10 -0.43 -1.41 -5.36
C LEU A 10 0.90 -1.97 -5.85
N ARG A 11 1.86 -1.09 -6.13
CA ARG A 11 3.22 -1.48 -6.52
C ARG A 11 4.24 -0.93 -5.52
N MET A 12 4.99 -1.82 -4.88
CA MET A 12 6.07 -1.47 -3.95
C MET A 12 7.41 -1.75 -4.64
N VAL A 13 8.29 -0.76 -4.69
CA VAL A 13 9.61 -0.84 -5.33
C VAL A 13 10.70 -0.48 -4.32
N GLY A 14 11.62 -1.39 -4.02
CA GLY A 14 12.67 -1.19 -3.03
C GLY A 14 13.47 -2.46 -2.77
N LYS A 15 14.32 -2.46 -1.74
CA LYS A 15 15.07 -3.65 -1.34
C LYS A 15 14.10 -4.72 -0.84
N ALA A 16 14.38 -5.98 -1.14
CA ALA A 16 13.48 -7.10 -0.81
C ALA A 16 13.16 -7.19 0.69
N TRP A 17 14.10 -6.84 1.57
CA TRP A 17 13.85 -6.83 3.01
C TRP A 17 12.91 -5.68 3.44
N GLU A 18 13.01 -4.50 2.82
CA GLU A 18 12.13 -3.37 3.12
C GLU A 18 10.68 -3.70 2.76
N ILE A 19 10.48 -4.33 1.60
CA ILE A 19 9.15 -4.74 1.12
C ILE A 19 8.54 -5.76 2.11
N ARG A 20 9.32 -6.75 2.54
CA ARG A 20 8.87 -7.76 3.51
C ARG A 20 8.51 -7.15 4.87
N ALA A 21 9.31 -6.20 5.36
CA ALA A 21 9.03 -5.49 6.61
C ALA A 21 7.74 -4.66 6.52
N ALA A 22 7.53 -3.96 5.41
CA ALA A 22 6.33 -3.17 5.17
C ALA A 22 5.07 -4.05 5.08
N LEU A 23 5.10 -5.14 4.30
CA LEU A 23 3.98 -6.09 4.20
C LEU A 23 3.65 -6.73 5.56
N ARG A 24 4.64 -7.09 6.38
CA ARG A 24 4.42 -7.58 7.74
C ARG A 24 3.75 -6.55 8.65
N SER A 25 4.17 -5.29 8.55
CA SER A 25 3.55 -4.20 9.32
C SER A 25 2.08 -3.99 8.93
N TRP A 26 1.77 -4.14 7.65
CA TRP A 26 0.41 -3.98 7.13
C TRP A 26 -0.48 -5.17 7.44
N SER A 27 0.06 -6.39 7.46
CA SER A 27 -0.68 -7.59 7.86
C SER A 27 -1.25 -7.53 9.28
N LYS A 28 -0.69 -6.69 10.15
CA LYS A 28 -1.22 -6.47 11.52
C LYS A 28 -2.41 -5.51 11.56
N LYS A 29 -2.73 -4.85 10.45
CA LYS A 29 -3.86 -3.93 10.35
C LYS A 29 -5.04 -4.68 9.76
N ASP A 30 -6.21 -4.51 10.37
CA ASP A 30 -7.48 -4.95 9.81
C ASP A 30 -7.90 -3.97 8.69
N LEU A 31 -7.12 -3.96 7.61
CA LEU A 31 -7.34 -3.09 6.47
C LEU A 31 -7.18 -3.91 5.22
N THR A 32 -8.28 -4.14 4.51
CA THR A 32 -8.22 -4.83 3.23
C THR A 32 -7.49 -3.98 2.21
N LEU A 33 -6.94 -4.64 1.18
CA LEU A 33 -6.30 -3.92 0.07
C LEU A 33 -7.30 -2.96 -0.61
N GLN A 34 -8.57 -3.35 -0.71
CA GLN A 34 -9.62 -2.53 -1.29
C GLN A 34 -9.88 -1.28 -0.44
N ASP A 35 -9.97 -1.43 0.88
CA ASP A 35 -10.13 -0.28 1.80
C ASP A 35 -8.92 0.66 1.74
N TYR A 36 -7.72 0.10 1.62
CA TYR A 36 -6.50 0.87 1.49
C TYR A 36 -6.48 1.68 0.18
N LEU A 37 -6.87 1.07 -0.94
CA LEU A 37 -6.98 1.75 -2.24
C LEU A 37 -8.08 2.82 -2.22
N ALA A 38 -9.24 2.53 -1.62
CA ALA A 38 -10.35 3.47 -1.50
C ALA A 38 -9.98 4.71 -0.66
N LYS A 39 -9.36 4.51 0.52
CA LYS A 39 -8.90 5.61 1.38
C LYS A 39 -7.89 6.50 0.69
N ARG A 40 -7.00 5.93 -0.14
CA ARG A 40 -5.90 6.67 -0.76
C ARG A 40 -6.30 7.34 -2.08
N SER A 41 -7.27 6.77 -2.80
CA SER A 41 -7.93 7.43 -3.94
C SER A 41 -8.58 8.76 -3.52
N ASN A 42 -9.25 8.79 -2.35
CA ASN A 42 -9.85 10.01 -1.81
C ASN A 42 -8.82 11.07 -1.38
N LEU A 43 -7.60 10.64 -1.02
CA LEU A 43 -6.50 11.53 -0.61
C LEU A 43 -5.84 12.25 -1.79
N ASN A 44 -5.88 11.64 -2.98
CA ASN A 44 -5.31 12.21 -4.21
C ASN A 44 -6.30 13.12 -4.95
N ARG A 45 -7.52 13.27 -4.44
CA ARG A 45 -8.62 14.03 -5.04
C ARG A 45 -8.86 15.37 -4.32
N ARG A 46 -7.88 15.87 -3.57
CA ARG A 46 -7.92 17.11 -2.80
C ARG A 46 -6.80 18.05 -3.21
#